data_AF-A0A3D5KCN3-F1
#
_entry.id   AF-A0A3D5KCN3-F1
#
_cell.length_a   1.000
_cell.length_b   1.000
_cell.length_c   1.000
_cell.angle_alpha   90.00
_cell.angle_beta   90.00
_cell.angle_gamma   90.00
#
_symmetry.space_group_name_H-M   'P 1'
#
loop_
_entity.id
_entity.type
_entity.pdbx_description
1 polymer ?
#
loop_
_entity_poly.entity_id
_entity_poly.type
_entity_poly.pdbx_seq_one_letter_code
_entity_poly.pdbx_strand_id
1 'polypeptide(L)'
;VRDNTREIVEAITETDPLFSAEKFLGWTQEVFMTLQEAWTERDWSKIRPFEKEELFKMHEKQLQEYIRMKRINVVERISINEDYLHKYERDAQFEYLQVYLSVAMNDYIIDEMTRKVIKGNENTRYRAKYLLTFMRKVGVITDPATSNMNTSRCPHCGAPIEITSAGKCEYCDTIVTTGDHDWVLSDLDCIKQDTQIGAGGVFVSKKVDS
;
A
#
# COMPACT_ATOMS: atom_id res chain seq x y z
N VAL A 1 -16.42 8.19 -1.78
CA VAL A 1 -16.15 6.75 -1.90
C VAL A 1 -17.04 6.05 -0.90
N ARG A 2 -17.61 4.89 -1.24
CA ARG A 2 -18.55 4.19 -0.34
C ARG A 2 -17.74 3.24 0.55
N ASP A 3 -18.05 3.24 1.85
CA ASP A 3 -17.58 2.23 2.79
C ASP A 3 -18.40 0.95 2.64
N ASN A 4 -17.71 -0.13 2.32
CA ASN A 4 -18.26 -1.47 2.12
C ASN A 4 -17.61 -2.50 3.07
N THR A 5 -16.99 -2.03 4.16
CA THR A 5 -16.20 -2.86 5.07
C THR A 5 -16.97 -4.08 5.57
N ARG A 6 -18.24 -3.91 5.97
CA ARG A 6 -19.04 -5.01 6.49
C ARG A 6 -19.23 -6.15 5.48
N GLU A 7 -19.72 -5.84 4.27
CA GLU A 7 -19.98 -6.86 3.24
C GLU A 7 -18.68 -7.50 2.71
N ILE A 8 -17.58 -6.73 2.68
CA ILE A 8 -16.26 -7.25 2.29
C ILE A 8 -15.72 -8.21 3.35
N VAL A 9 -15.82 -7.87 4.63
CA VAL A 9 -15.40 -8.77 5.73
C VAL A 9 -16.21 -10.06 5.71
N GLU A 10 -17.54 -9.96 5.54
CA GLU A 10 -18.41 -11.14 5.38
C GLU A 10 -17.91 -12.03 4.23
N ALA A 11 -17.61 -11.46 3.06
CA ALA A 11 -17.12 -12.22 1.90
C ALA A 11 -15.73 -12.85 2.09
N ILE A 12 -14.76 -12.12 2.65
CA ILE A 12 -13.40 -12.65 2.86
C ILE A 12 -13.43 -13.78 3.89
N THR A 13 -14.20 -13.63 4.96
CA THR A 13 -14.25 -14.60 6.06
C THR A 13 -14.95 -15.91 5.71
N GLU A 14 -15.68 -15.99 4.59
CA GLU A 14 -16.15 -17.26 4.03
C GLU A 14 -14.99 -18.22 3.67
N THR A 15 -13.84 -17.68 3.27
CA THR A 15 -12.66 -18.48 2.88
C THR A 15 -11.44 -18.27 3.77
N ASP A 16 -11.35 -17.13 4.46
CA ASP A 16 -10.27 -16.79 5.38
C ASP A 16 -10.85 -16.32 6.73
N PRO A 17 -11.26 -17.26 7.61
CA PRO A 17 -11.94 -16.93 8.87
C PRO A 17 -11.09 -16.13 9.85
N LEU A 18 -9.78 -16.01 9.61
CA LEU A 18 -8.84 -15.31 10.47
C LEU A 18 -8.57 -13.87 10.00
N PHE A 19 -9.15 -13.46 8.87
CA PHE A 19 -9.04 -12.09 8.38
C PHE A 19 -9.63 -11.08 9.38
N SER A 20 -8.94 -9.97 9.58
CA SER A 20 -9.37 -8.88 10.45
C SER A 20 -9.21 -7.55 9.72
N ALA A 21 -10.33 -6.89 9.41
CA ALA A 21 -10.31 -5.57 8.79
C ALA A 21 -9.58 -4.54 9.66
N GLU A 22 -9.72 -4.59 10.98
CA GLU A 22 -9.02 -3.69 11.90
C GLU A 22 -7.51 -3.81 11.76
N LYS A 23 -6.97 -5.05 11.82
CA LYS A 23 -5.53 -5.29 11.63
C LYS A 23 -5.06 -4.87 10.24
N PHE A 24 -5.84 -5.20 9.21
CA PHE A 24 -5.51 -4.88 7.81
C PHE A 24 -5.48 -3.36 7.56
N LEU A 25 -6.45 -2.63 8.10
CA LEU A 25 -6.49 -1.17 8.02
C LEU A 25 -5.34 -0.54 8.80
N GLY A 26 -5.05 -1.01 10.02
CA GLY A 26 -3.88 -0.56 10.79
C GLY A 26 -2.56 -0.76 10.03
N TRP A 27 -2.38 -1.91 9.39
CA TRP A 27 -1.24 -2.19 8.53
C TRP A 27 -1.21 -1.30 7.28
N THR A 28 -2.36 -1.04 6.66
CA THR A 28 -2.49 -0.12 5.52
C THR A 28 -2.02 1.29 5.89
N GLN A 29 -2.34 1.76 7.09
CA GLN A 29 -1.86 3.04 7.61
C GLN A 29 -0.34 3.05 7.75
N GLU A 30 0.25 1.97 8.29
CA GLU A 30 1.71 1.83 8.42
C GLU A 30 2.39 1.86 7.04
N VAL A 31 1.92 1.06 6.09
CA VAL A 31 2.43 1.05 4.70
C VAL A 31 2.36 2.46 4.08
N PHE A 32 1.24 3.16 4.25
CA PHE A 32 1.09 4.52 3.74
C PHE A 32 2.10 5.49 4.37
N MET A 33 2.31 5.42 5.68
CA MET A 33 3.29 6.26 6.39
C MET A 33 4.71 5.97 5.91
N THR A 34 5.09 4.69 5.79
CA THR A 34 6.42 4.28 5.28
C THR A 34 6.65 4.77 3.84
N LEU A 35 5.60 4.78 2.99
CA LEU A 35 5.67 5.37 1.64
C LEU A 35 5.99 6.87 1.69
N GLN A 36 5.32 7.64 2.55
CA GLN A 36 5.58 9.09 2.67
C GLN A 36 6.99 9.39 3.22
N GLU A 37 7.45 8.58 4.17
CA GLU A 37 8.82 8.67 4.71
C GLU A 37 9.86 8.35 3.64
N ALA A 38 9.67 7.28 2.86
CA ALA A 38 10.56 6.89 1.77
C ALA A 38 10.71 7.99 0.70
N TRP A 39 9.61 8.69 0.38
CA TRP A 39 9.65 9.86 -0.51
C TRP A 39 10.51 11.00 0.06
N THR A 40 10.30 11.34 1.33
CA THR A 40 10.99 12.46 1.99
C THR A 40 12.47 12.19 2.22
N GLU A 41 12.81 10.97 2.63
CA GLU A 41 14.19 10.53 2.84
C GLU A 41 14.91 10.14 1.54
N ARG A 42 14.15 9.97 0.46
CA ARG A 42 14.65 9.50 -0.85
C ARG A 42 15.29 8.13 -0.79
N ASP A 43 14.68 7.25 0.00
CA ASP A 43 15.10 5.87 0.15
C ASP A 43 13.92 4.94 -0.13
N TRP A 44 13.79 4.53 -1.40
CA TRP A 44 12.73 3.63 -1.83
C TRP A 44 12.93 2.18 -1.36
N SER A 45 14.12 1.82 -0.89
CA SER A 45 14.38 0.45 -0.41
C SER A 45 13.48 0.07 0.77
N LYS A 46 13.09 1.07 1.58
CA LYS A 46 12.21 0.93 2.74
C LYS A 46 10.86 0.30 2.42
N ILE A 47 10.31 0.57 1.24
CA ILE A 47 8.97 0.09 0.88
C ILE A 47 9.01 -1.24 0.12
N ARG A 48 10.21 -1.72 -0.23
CA ARG A 48 10.41 -2.91 -1.06
C ARG A 48 9.60 -4.13 -0.59
N PRO A 49 9.45 -4.38 0.73
CA PRO A 49 8.65 -5.50 1.21
C PRO A 49 7.17 -5.46 0.87
N PHE A 50 6.62 -4.27 0.61
CA PHE A 50 5.17 -4.05 0.50
C PHE A 50 4.72 -3.99 -0.95
N GLU A 51 5.53 -3.42 -1.84
CA GLU A 51 5.11 -3.19 -3.21
C GLU A 51 5.40 -4.37 -4.13
N LYS A 52 4.39 -4.70 -4.93
CA LYS A 52 4.56 -5.55 -6.11
C LYS A 52 5.63 -4.96 -7.02
N GLU A 53 6.38 -5.83 -7.71
CA GLU A 53 7.50 -5.49 -8.58
C GLU A 53 7.24 -4.31 -9.53
N GLU A 54 6.09 -4.29 -10.20
CA GLU A 54 5.76 -3.25 -11.17
C GLU A 54 5.54 -1.89 -10.53
N LEU A 55 4.83 -1.84 -9.39
CA LEU A 55 4.59 -0.62 -8.63
C LEU A 55 5.92 -0.08 -8.06
N PHE A 56 6.74 -0.96 -7.48
CA PHE A 56 8.07 -0.62 -6.98
C PHE A 56 8.94 0.06 -8.03
N LYS A 57 9.05 -0.56 -9.22
CA LYS A 57 9.85 -0.02 -10.33
C LYS A 57 9.32 1.32 -10.82
N MET A 58 7.99 1.49 -10.85
CA MET A 58 7.39 2.76 -11.24
C MET A 58 7.77 3.87 -10.26
N HIS A 59 7.56 3.65 -8.96
CA HIS A 59 7.86 4.64 -7.94
C HIS A 59 9.37 4.89 -7.77
N GLU A 60 10.21 3.86 -7.84
CA GLU A 60 11.66 4.01 -7.84
C GLU A 60 12.11 4.94 -8.98
N LYS A 61 11.59 4.74 -10.20
CA LYS A 61 11.88 5.61 -11.34
C LYS A 61 11.43 7.05 -11.09
N GLN A 62 10.25 7.25 -10.50
CA GLN A 62 9.77 8.59 -10.16
C GLN A 62 10.67 9.25 -9.10
N LEU A 63 11.11 8.51 -8.08
CA LEU A 63 12.04 9.04 -7.08
C LEU A 63 13.39 9.42 -7.69
N GLN A 64 13.94 8.57 -8.56
CA GLN A 64 15.18 8.88 -9.27
C GLN A 64 15.08 10.14 -10.14
N GLU A 65 13.89 10.43 -10.70
CA GLU A 65 13.65 11.70 -11.39
C GLU A 65 13.78 12.89 -10.44
N TYR A 66 13.16 12.84 -9.26
CA TYR A 66 13.27 13.89 -8.25
C TYR A 66 14.72 14.12 -7.82
N ILE A 67 15.46 13.03 -7.61
CA ILE A 67 16.90 13.05 -7.31
C ILE A 67 17.67 13.77 -8.43
N ARG A 68 17.45 13.37 -9.69
CA ARG A 68 18.13 13.99 -10.84
C ARG A 68 17.81 15.47 -10.98
N MET A 69 16.57 15.86 -10.68
CA MET A 69 16.12 17.25 -10.69
C MET A 69 16.59 18.06 -9.48
N LYS A 70 17.31 17.46 -8.52
CA LYS A 70 17.71 18.07 -7.23
C LYS A 70 16.51 18.58 -6.44
N ARG A 71 15.43 17.80 -6.43
CA ARG A 71 14.17 18.09 -5.76
C ARG A 71 13.93 17.07 -4.66
N ILE A 72 13.42 17.55 -3.54
CA ILE A 72 12.97 16.69 -2.45
C ILE A 72 11.50 16.99 -2.23
N ASN A 73 10.66 15.96 -2.35
CA ASN A 73 9.28 16.05 -1.92
C ASN A 73 9.27 15.85 -0.41
N VAL A 74 8.77 16.84 0.33
CA VAL A 74 8.68 16.78 1.79
C VAL A 74 7.22 16.58 2.13
N VAL A 75 6.95 15.47 2.81
CA VAL A 75 5.63 15.14 3.34
C VAL A 75 5.74 15.05 4.85
N GLU A 76 5.00 15.90 5.55
CA GLU A 76 5.04 15.96 7.02
C GLU A 76 3.67 16.29 7.62
N ARG A 77 3.56 16.14 8.96
CA ARG A 77 2.33 16.43 9.72
C ARG A 77 1.10 15.68 9.18
N ILE A 78 1.34 14.45 8.74
CA ILE A 78 0.32 13.55 8.22
C ILE A 78 -0.65 13.20 9.35
N SER A 79 -1.95 13.31 9.08
CA SER A 79 -2.98 12.66 9.87
C SER A 79 -3.90 11.88 8.95
N ILE A 80 -4.14 10.64 9.31
CA ILE A 80 -5.18 9.83 8.69
C ILE A 80 -6.51 10.20 9.34
N ASN A 81 -7.48 10.58 8.51
CA ASN A 81 -8.79 11.05 8.96
C ASN A 81 -9.85 9.96 8.87
N GLU A 82 -9.83 9.17 7.79
CA GLU A 82 -10.77 8.09 7.54
C GLU A 82 -10.06 7.00 6.72
N ASP A 83 -10.33 5.75 7.05
CA ASP A 83 -9.95 4.58 6.27
C ASP A 83 -11.01 3.49 6.33
N TYR A 84 -11.25 2.82 5.21
CA TYR A 84 -12.22 1.72 5.12
C TYR A 84 -12.04 0.90 3.85
N LEU A 85 -12.60 -0.31 3.83
CA LEU A 85 -12.58 -1.16 2.65
C LEU A 85 -13.64 -0.67 1.65
N HIS A 86 -13.19 -0.37 0.44
CA HIS A 86 -14.04 0.13 -0.62
C HIS A 86 -14.49 -0.98 -1.59
N LYS A 87 -13.58 -1.85 -2.00
CA LYS A 87 -13.82 -2.86 -3.03
C LYS A 87 -13.03 -4.14 -2.75
N TYR A 88 -13.66 -5.28 -2.95
CA TYR A 88 -13.02 -6.59 -2.95
C TYR A 88 -13.34 -7.31 -4.25
N GLU A 89 -12.31 -7.72 -4.97
CA GLU A 89 -12.45 -8.50 -6.20
C GLU A 89 -11.66 -9.80 -6.06
N ARG A 90 -12.21 -10.88 -6.58
CA ARG A 90 -11.53 -12.17 -6.62
C ARG A 90 -11.71 -12.80 -7.98
N ASP A 91 -10.59 -13.12 -8.62
CA ASP A 91 -10.55 -13.93 -9.83
C ASP A 91 -10.10 -15.37 -9.53
N ALA A 92 -9.69 -16.12 -10.55
CA ALA A 92 -9.26 -17.51 -10.40
C ALA A 92 -7.89 -17.68 -9.72
N GLN A 93 -7.05 -16.63 -9.71
CA GLN A 93 -5.67 -16.64 -9.24
C GLN A 93 -5.45 -15.71 -8.04
N PHE A 94 -6.05 -14.53 -8.05
CA PHE A 94 -5.79 -13.46 -7.08
C PHE A 94 -7.06 -12.89 -6.44
N GLU A 95 -6.87 -12.38 -5.24
CA GLU A 95 -7.76 -11.51 -4.51
C GLU A 95 -7.19 -10.09 -4.55
N TYR A 96 -8.04 -9.10 -4.72
CA TYR A 96 -7.73 -7.68 -4.74
C TYR A 96 -8.60 -6.97 -3.72
N LEU A 97 -7.99 -6.23 -2.80
CA LEU A 97 -8.66 -5.49 -1.75
C LEU A 97 -8.27 -4.02 -1.82
N GLN A 98 -9.25 -3.17 -2.07
CA GLN A 98 -9.06 -1.73 -2.19
C GLN A 98 -9.47 -1.02 -0.90
N VAL A 99 -8.53 -0.28 -0.33
CA VAL A 99 -8.73 0.58 0.84
C VAL A 99 -8.86 2.02 0.38
N TYR A 100 -9.92 2.68 0.82
CA TYR A 100 -10.00 4.14 0.75
C TYR A 100 -9.29 4.74 1.96
N LEU A 101 -8.51 5.79 1.72
CA LEU A 101 -7.79 6.52 2.75
C LEU A 101 -7.96 8.03 2.54
N SER A 102 -8.43 8.75 3.55
CA SER A 102 -8.45 10.23 3.56
C SER A 102 -7.41 10.74 4.54
N VAL A 103 -6.53 11.62 4.08
CA VAL A 103 -5.45 12.19 4.89
C VAL A 103 -5.39 13.71 4.80
N ALA A 104 -4.77 14.31 5.81
CA ALA A 104 -4.36 15.70 5.79
C ALA A 104 -2.86 15.80 6.09
N MET A 105 -2.10 16.50 5.24
CA MET A 105 -0.65 16.59 5.34
C MET A 105 -0.11 17.88 4.72
N ASN A 106 1.11 18.24 5.11
CA ASN A 106 1.88 19.24 4.40
C ASN A 106 2.64 18.51 3.29
N ASP A 107 2.46 18.95 2.05
CA ASP A 107 3.10 18.38 0.87
C ASP A 107 3.65 19.53 0.02
N TYR A 108 4.97 19.57 -0.10
CA TYR A 108 5.68 20.59 -0.84
C TYR A 108 7.00 20.05 -1.40
N ILE A 109 7.60 20.78 -2.33
CA ILE A 109 8.89 20.43 -2.92
C ILE A 109 9.89 21.50 -2.54
N ILE A 110 11.04 21.07 -2.04
CA ILE A 110 12.21 21.92 -1.81
C ILE A 110 13.32 21.62 -2.83
N ASP A 111 14.13 22.64 -3.10
CA ASP A 111 15.42 22.46 -3.76
C ASP A 111 16.42 21.80 -2.80
N GLU A 112 17.11 20.75 -3.26
CA GLU A 112 18.01 19.94 -2.44
C GLU A 112 19.16 20.75 -1.84
N MET A 113 19.73 21.69 -2.60
CA MET A 113 20.93 22.42 -2.18
C MET A 113 20.60 23.58 -1.27
N THR A 114 19.59 24.37 -1.64
CA THR A 114 19.23 25.62 -0.94
C THR A 114 18.19 25.42 0.15
N ARG A 115 17.50 24.27 0.15
CA ARG A 115 16.37 23.95 1.04
C ARG A 115 15.18 24.90 0.93
N LYS A 116 15.14 25.75 -0.09
CA LYS A 116 14.02 26.66 -0.35
C LYS A 116 12.85 25.90 -0.95
N VAL A 117 11.64 26.24 -0.53
CA VAL A 117 10.41 25.77 -1.17
C VAL A 117 10.35 26.29 -2.60
N ILE A 118 10.18 25.36 -3.55
CA ILE A 118 10.07 25.66 -4.99
C ILE A 118 8.69 25.31 -5.56
N LYS A 119 7.90 24.51 -4.84
CA LYS A 119 6.50 24.21 -5.19
C LYS A 119 5.71 23.88 -3.93
N GLY A 120 4.45 24.31 -3.88
CA GLY A 120 3.59 24.10 -2.72
C GLY A 120 3.82 25.16 -1.65
N ASN A 121 3.36 24.88 -0.44
CA ASN A 121 3.48 25.78 0.71
C ASN A 121 3.65 24.94 1.98
N GLU A 122 4.81 25.09 2.63
CA GLU A 122 5.19 24.35 3.84
C GLU A 122 4.30 24.64 5.06
N ASN A 123 3.52 25.72 5.03
CA ASN A 123 2.57 26.09 6.08
C ASN A 123 1.11 25.74 5.74
N THR A 124 0.87 25.17 4.56
CA THR A 124 -0.48 24.77 4.12
C THR A 124 -0.67 23.28 4.29
N ARG A 125 -1.78 22.92 4.92
CA ARG A 125 -2.19 21.53 5.09
C ARG A 125 -3.23 21.16 4.03
N TYR A 126 -2.87 20.25 3.15
CA TYR A 126 -3.74 19.76 2.08
C TYR A 126 -4.50 18.54 2.54
N ARG A 127 -5.73 18.39 2.02
CA ARG A 127 -6.49 17.14 2.16
C ARG A 127 -6.31 16.35 0.87
N ALA A 128 -5.94 15.09 1.00
CA ALA A 128 -5.80 14.15 -0.09
C ALA A 128 -6.59 12.88 0.21
N LYS A 129 -7.00 12.19 -0.85
CA LYS A 129 -7.76 10.95 -0.77
C LYS A 129 -7.06 9.93 -1.66
N TYR A 130 -6.95 8.71 -1.19
CA TYR A 130 -6.26 7.63 -1.89
C TYR A 130 -7.13 6.39 -2.00
N LEU A 131 -6.87 5.62 -3.05
CA LEU A 131 -7.26 4.21 -3.15
C LEU A 131 -5.98 3.39 -3.19
N LEU A 132 -5.80 2.53 -2.18
CA LEU A 132 -4.70 1.58 -2.10
C LEU A 132 -5.24 0.22 -2.49
N THR A 133 -4.72 -0.38 -3.56
CA THR A 133 -5.15 -1.71 -4.01
C THR A 133 -4.10 -2.73 -3.61
N PHE A 134 -4.46 -3.59 -2.67
CA PHE A 134 -3.65 -4.73 -2.25
C PHE A 134 -4.06 -5.98 -3.01
N MET A 135 -3.11 -6.89 -3.23
CA MET A 135 -3.38 -8.18 -3.83
C MET A 135 -2.75 -9.31 -3.01
N ARG A 136 -3.38 -10.48 -3.05
CA ARG A 136 -2.79 -11.75 -2.62
C ARG A 136 -3.30 -12.89 -3.50
N LYS A 137 -2.65 -14.03 -3.46
CA LYS A 137 -3.09 -15.23 -4.16
C LYS A 137 -4.32 -15.83 -3.47
N VAL A 138 -5.26 -16.34 -4.28
CA VAL A 138 -6.44 -17.05 -3.77
C VAL A 138 -6.02 -18.24 -2.93
N GLY A 139 -6.60 -18.35 -1.73
CA GLY A 139 -6.36 -19.46 -0.80
C GLY A 139 -5.24 -19.22 0.21
N VAL A 140 -4.60 -18.06 0.18
CA VAL A 140 -3.74 -17.60 1.28
C VAL A 140 -4.63 -17.27 2.49
N ILE A 141 -4.32 -17.86 3.64
CA ILE A 141 -5.06 -17.68 4.90
C ILE A 141 -4.28 -16.73 5.79
N THR A 142 -4.99 -15.81 6.45
CA THR A 142 -4.39 -14.87 7.40
C THR A 142 -3.75 -15.64 8.56
N ASP A 143 -2.47 -15.40 8.82
CA ASP A 143 -1.78 -15.85 10.03
C ASP A 143 -1.91 -14.78 11.13
N PRO A 144 -2.60 -15.05 12.25
CA PRO A 144 -2.79 -14.07 13.31
C PRO A 144 -1.50 -13.53 13.94
N ALA A 145 -0.38 -14.26 13.81
CA ALA A 145 0.91 -13.93 14.40
C ALA A 145 1.86 -13.19 13.44
N THR A 146 1.70 -13.37 12.13
CA THR A 146 2.64 -12.84 11.12
C THR A 146 1.96 -11.95 10.08
N SER A 147 0.69 -12.20 9.74
CA SER A 147 0.01 -11.42 8.70
C SER A 147 -0.40 -10.03 9.15
N ASN A 148 -0.16 -9.04 8.29
CA ASN A 148 -0.47 -7.62 8.55
C ASN A 148 0.02 -7.13 9.93
N MET A 149 1.11 -7.74 10.43
CA MET A 149 1.77 -7.38 11.68
C MET A 149 3.08 -6.72 11.30
N ASN A 150 3.30 -5.47 11.76
CA ASN A 150 4.54 -4.68 11.69
C ASN A 150 5.44 -4.99 10.48
N THR A 151 5.67 -3.97 9.65
CA THR A 151 6.50 -3.95 8.41
C THR A 151 7.91 -4.59 8.49
N SER A 152 8.33 -5.03 9.67
CA SER A 152 9.64 -5.55 10.01
C SER A 152 9.77 -7.08 10.06
N ARG A 153 8.81 -7.91 9.59
CA ARG A 153 8.95 -9.39 9.61
C ARG A 153 8.51 -10.11 8.33
N CYS A 154 9.27 -11.12 7.93
CA CYS A 154 8.99 -11.91 6.72
C CYS A 154 7.72 -12.76 6.92
N PRO A 155 6.72 -12.70 6.01
CA PRO A 155 5.49 -13.47 6.13
C PRO A 155 5.69 -14.99 5.96
N HIS A 156 6.82 -15.43 5.39
CA HIS A 156 7.12 -16.85 5.21
C HIS A 156 7.86 -17.48 6.40
N CYS A 157 8.87 -16.80 6.97
CA CYS A 157 9.71 -17.38 8.03
C CYS A 157 9.73 -16.61 9.37
N GLY A 158 9.11 -15.43 9.45
CA GLY A 158 9.05 -14.60 10.65
C GLY A 158 10.34 -13.86 11.01
N ALA A 159 11.42 -14.00 10.21
CA ALA A 159 12.67 -13.26 10.44
C ALA A 159 12.47 -11.75 10.26
N PRO A 160 13.26 -10.90 10.95
CA PRO A 160 13.26 -9.47 10.70
C PRO A 160 13.47 -9.15 9.21
N ILE A 161 12.70 -8.21 8.67
CA ILE A 161 12.80 -7.81 7.27
C ILE A 161 14.05 -6.94 7.08
N GLU A 162 15.10 -7.58 6.58
CA GLU A 162 15.99 -7.00 5.58
C GLU A 162 15.66 -7.69 4.25
N ILE A 163 15.15 -6.92 3.29
CA ILE A 163 14.74 -7.42 1.99
C ILE A 163 15.62 -6.79 0.93
N THR A 164 16.18 -7.65 0.08
CA THR A 164 16.97 -7.22 -1.07
C THR A 164 16.13 -6.40 -2.04
N SER A 165 16.76 -5.63 -2.93
CA SER A 165 16.05 -4.92 -4.01
C SER A 165 15.18 -5.84 -4.89
N ALA A 166 15.44 -7.15 -4.92
CA ALA A 166 14.61 -8.13 -5.63
C ALA A 166 13.30 -8.48 -4.91
N GLY A 167 13.04 -8.00 -3.69
CA GLY A 167 11.87 -8.41 -2.89
C GLY A 167 12.06 -9.77 -2.21
N LYS A 168 13.31 -10.25 -2.20
CA LYS A 168 13.72 -11.54 -1.65
C LYS A 168 14.19 -11.38 -0.21
N CYS A 169 13.64 -12.20 0.69
CA CYS A 169 14.07 -12.29 2.09
C CYS A 169 15.49 -12.86 2.17
N GLU A 170 16.38 -12.20 2.91
CA GLU A 170 17.77 -12.62 3.07
C GLU A 170 17.95 -13.91 3.89
N TYR A 171 16.94 -14.31 4.67
CA TYR A 171 17.02 -15.47 5.57
C TYR A 171 16.46 -16.76 4.97
N CYS A 172 15.35 -16.69 4.22
CA CYS A 172 14.66 -17.87 3.68
C CYS A 172 14.56 -17.88 2.14
N ASP A 173 15.22 -16.93 1.49
CA ASP A 173 15.28 -16.78 0.04
C ASP A 173 13.94 -16.60 -0.69
N THR A 174 12.86 -16.39 0.06
CA THR A 174 11.50 -16.29 -0.47
C THR A 174 11.22 -14.89 -1.00
N ILE A 175 10.57 -14.80 -2.16
CA ILE A 175 10.07 -13.53 -2.71
C ILE A 175 8.73 -13.24 -2.05
N VAL A 176 8.67 -12.20 -1.22
CA VAL A 176 7.47 -11.90 -0.42
C VAL A 176 6.51 -10.93 -1.11
N THR A 177 6.94 -10.35 -2.23
CA THR A 177 6.22 -9.31 -2.98
C THR A 177 5.28 -9.83 -4.07
N THR A 178 5.07 -11.15 -4.13
CA THR A 178 4.22 -11.81 -5.15
C THR A 178 2.76 -12.00 -4.72
N GLY A 179 2.46 -11.80 -3.44
CA GLY A 179 1.16 -12.14 -2.87
C GLY A 179 0.97 -13.62 -2.53
N ASP A 180 2.02 -14.45 -2.63
CA ASP A 180 1.93 -15.89 -2.33
C ASP A 180 1.85 -16.20 -0.81
N HIS A 181 2.21 -15.23 0.04
CA HIS A 181 2.32 -15.42 1.49
C HIS A 181 1.43 -14.46 2.30
N ASP A 182 1.22 -13.25 1.81
CA ASP A 182 0.32 -12.26 2.41
C ASP A 182 -0.05 -11.19 1.38
N TRP A 183 -0.82 -10.20 1.78
CA TRP A 183 -1.16 -9.03 0.97
C TRP A 183 0.06 -8.19 0.60
N VAL A 184 0.09 -7.74 -0.66
CA VAL A 184 1.10 -6.81 -1.19
C VAL A 184 0.41 -5.64 -1.89
N LEU A 185 0.94 -4.44 -1.76
CA LEU A 185 0.44 -3.25 -2.43
C LEU A 185 0.73 -3.36 -3.94
N SER A 186 -0.33 -3.40 -4.74
CA SER A 186 -0.24 -3.51 -6.20
C SER A 186 -0.54 -2.19 -6.92
N ASP A 187 -1.28 -1.28 -6.29
CA ASP A 187 -1.60 0.01 -6.86
C ASP A 187 -1.85 1.08 -5.78
N LEU A 188 -1.54 2.34 -6.11
CA LEU A 188 -1.72 3.50 -5.24
C LEU A 188 -2.18 4.70 -6.07
N ASP A 189 -3.46 5.02 -5.96
CA ASP A 189 -4.08 6.13 -6.69
C ASP A 189 -4.41 7.29 -5.77
N CYS A 190 -4.00 8.50 -6.14
CA CYS A 190 -4.49 9.73 -5.55
C CYS A 190 -5.78 10.17 -6.27
N ILE A 191 -6.89 10.22 -5.54
CA ILE A 191 -8.20 10.63 -6.05
C ILE A 191 -8.20 12.15 -6.29
N LYS A 192 -8.29 12.53 -7.56
CA LYS A 192 -8.45 13.90 -8.05
C LYS A 192 -9.92 14.16 -8.41
N GLN A 193 -10.24 15.41 -8.77
CA GLN A 193 -11.61 15.80 -9.13
C GLN A 193 -12.19 15.00 -10.32
N ASP A 194 -11.33 14.55 -11.23
CA ASP A 194 -11.67 13.82 -12.45
C ASP A 194 -11.47 12.29 -12.32
N THR A 195 -11.00 11.81 -11.18
CA THR A 195 -10.83 10.37 -10.95
C THR A 195 -12.20 9.69 -10.95
N GLN A 196 -12.44 8.83 -11.93
CA GLN A 196 -13.61 7.97 -11.96
C GLN A 196 -13.43 6.84 -10.96
N ILE A 197 -14.13 6.96 -9.84
CA ILE A 197 -14.13 5.92 -8.80
C ILE A 197 -15.13 4.87 -9.24
N GLY A 198 -14.63 3.65 -9.50
CA GLY A 198 -15.45 2.52 -9.89
C GLY A 198 -16.49 2.12 -8.84
N ALA A 199 -17.33 1.15 -9.18
CA ALA A 199 -18.24 0.58 -8.19
C ALA A 199 -17.45 -0.14 -7.09
N GLY A 200 -17.75 0.20 -5.83
CA GLY A 200 -17.28 -0.54 -4.67
C GLY A 200 -18.16 -1.75 -4.37
N GLY A 201 -17.71 -2.59 -3.43
CA GLY A 201 -18.40 -3.79 -2.97
C GLY A 201 -17.64 -5.06 -3.30
N VAL A 202 -18.35 -6.19 -3.37
CA VAL A 202 -17.78 -7.53 -3.53
C VAL A 202 -18.03 -8.08 -4.94
N PHE A 203 -16.96 -8.49 -5.62
CA PHE A 203 -16.99 -9.05 -6.98
C PHE A 203 -16.19 -10.36 -7.05
N VAL A 204 -16.87 -11.50 -6.98
CA VAL A 204 -16.22 -12.82 -7.03
C VAL A 204 -16.53 -13.50 -8.35
N SER A 205 -15.51 -13.68 -9.18
CA SER A 205 -15.62 -14.46 -10.42
C SER A 205 -15.47 -15.96 -10.10
N LYS A 206 -16.46 -16.77 -10.46
CA LYS A 206 -16.34 -18.24 -10.38
C LYS A 206 -15.46 -18.73 -11.54
N LYS A 207 -14.63 -19.75 -11.29
CA LYS A 207 -13.99 -20.50 -12.38
C LYS A 207 -15.09 -20.95 -13.36
N VAL A 208 -14.95 -20.58 -14.62
CA VAL A 208 -15.69 -21.25 -15.69
C VAL A 208 -14.99 -22.59 -15.84
N ASP A 209 -15.61 -23.65 -15.33
CA ASP A 209 -15.13 -25.01 -15.60
C ASP A 209 -15.29 -25.25 -17.12
N SER A 210 -14.17 -25.30 -17.83
CA SER A 210 -14.05 -25.66 -19.24
C SER A 210 -13.67 -27.12 -19.38
#